data_AF-A0A2G0QG75-F1
#
_entry.id   AF-A0A2G0QG75-F1
#
_cell.length_a   1.000
_cell.length_b   1.000
_cell.length_c   1.000
_cell.angle_alpha   90.00
_cell.angle_beta   90.00
_cell.angle_gamma   90.00
#
_symmetry.space_group_name_H-M   'P 1'
#
loop_
_entity.id
_entity.type
_entity.pdbx_description
1 polymer ?
#
loop_
_entity_poly.entity_id
_entity_poly.type
_entity_poly.pdbx_seq_one_letter_code
_entity_poly.pdbx_strand_id
1 'polypeptide(L)'
;MTVYKYDLVLESEELVQPCDELDLLVYLHRARRPLPYEKHIDTSAMTDVILEMNRQDEKWGANRNLSPFVWQTILSEEVGEFAQAILHDEYGGSHAGTARTEMVQVAAVALQIIEMYDRLEQEKQKNTRCDCIGKRVRNFFKA
;
A
#
# COMPACT_ATOMS: atom_id res chain seq x y z
N MET A 1 -22.34 -10.37 0.85
CA MET A 1 -21.25 -9.40 0.59
C MET A 1 -20.39 -9.36 1.84
N THR A 2 -19.35 -10.18 1.88
CA THR A 2 -18.52 -10.36 3.07
C THR A 2 -17.38 -9.35 3.00
N VAL A 3 -17.43 -8.35 3.87
CA VAL A 3 -16.35 -7.37 4.03
C VAL A 3 -15.29 -8.04 4.89
N TYR A 4 -14.12 -8.33 4.33
CA TYR A 4 -12.95 -8.70 5.12
C TYR A 4 -12.45 -7.44 5.83
N LYS A 5 -12.75 -7.32 7.12
CA LYS A 5 -12.05 -6.41 8.02
C LYS A 5 -10.63 -6.94 8.20
N TYR A 6 -9.65 -6.27 7.63
CA TYR A 6 -8.27 -6.42 8.07
C TYR A 6 -8.11 -5.60 9.35
N ASP A 7 -8.49 -6.19 10.49
CA ASP A 7 -8.14 -5.64 11.79
C ASP A 7 -6.63 -5.86 11.98
N LEU A 8 -5.83 -4.87 11.60
CA LEU A 8 -4.40 -4.76 11.97
C LEU A 8 -4.33 -4.50 13.48
N VAL A 9 -4.51 -5.57 14.25
CA VAL A 9 -4.27 -5.58 15.68
C VAL A 9 -2.75 -5.60 15.89
N LEU A 10 -2.15 -4.40 15.94
CA LEU A 10 -0.87 -4.22 16.63
C LEU A 10 -1.15 -4.30 18.13
N GLU A 11 -1.33 -5.52 18.63
CA GLU A 11 -1.27 -5.79 20.06
C GLU A 11 0.15 -5.46 20.53
N SER A 12 0.27 -4.36 21.27
CA SER A 12 1.46 -4.03 22.02
C SER A 12 1.64 -5.09 23.11
N GLU A 13 2.40 -6.15 22.81
CA GLU A 13 2.89 -7.08 23.83
C GLU A 13 3.66 -6.28 24.88
N GLU A 14 3.14 -6.28 26.12
CA GLU A 14 3.83 -5.73 27.30
C GLU A 14 5.22 -6.36 27.41
N LEU A 15 6.26 -5.53 27.31
CA LEU A 15 7.66 -5.89 27.51
C LEU A 15 7.90 -6.27 28.99
N VAL A 16 7.62 -7.52 29.35
CA VAL A 16 8.09 -8.09 30.62
C VAL A 16 9.59 -8.32 30.49
N GLN A 17 10.39 -7.52 31.20
CA GLN A 17 11.84 -7.69 31.25
C GLN A 17 12.18 -8.99 32.00
N PRO A 18 12.86 -9.97 31.37
CA PRO A 18 13.17 -11.24 32.03
C PRO A 18 14.27 -11.09 33.08
N CYS A 19 14.09 -11.69 34.26
CA CYS A 19 14.97 -11.49 35.41
C CYS A 19 16.20 -12.41 35.46
N ASP A 20 16.31 -13.44 34.61
CA ASP A 20 17.39 -14.44 34.69
C ASP A 20 18.08 -14.69 33.32
N GLU A 21 19.38 -15.06 33.37
CA GLU A 21 20.25 -15.27 32.19
C GLU A 21 19.75 -16.38 31.24
N LEU A 22 19.07 -17.40 31.79
CA LEU A 22 18.42 -18.45 31.00
C LEU A 22 17.16 -17.96 30.27
N ASP A 23 16.40 -17.04 30.88
CA ASP A 23 15.21 -16.47 30.25
C ASP A 23 15.58 -15.54 29.08
N LEU A 24 16.73 -14.85 29.17
CA LEU A 24 17.25 -14.05 28.06
C LEU A 24 17.57 -14.91 26.83
N LEU A 25 18.14 -16.10 27.03
CA LEU A 25 18.45 -17.04 25.94
C LEU A 25 17.18 -17.66 25.31
N VAL A 26 16.17 -17.98 26.11
CA VAL A 26 14.86 -18.44 25.61
C VAL A 26 14.14 -17.32 24.87
N TYR A 27 14.20 -16.08 25.36
CA TYR A 27 13.63 -14.90 24.70
C TYR A 27 14.32 -14.63 23.35
N LEU A 28 15.66 -14.67 23.31
CA LEU A 28 16.43 -14.49 22.07
C LEU A 28 16.20 -15.61 21.05
N HIS A 29 15.92 -16.85 21.47
CA HIS A 29 15.55 -17.95 20.57
C HIS A 29 14.10 -17.89 20.10
N ARG A 30 13.15 -17.43 20.93
CA ARG A 30 11.74 -17.23 20.52
C ARG A 30 11.54 -15.98 19.66
N ALA A 31 12.43 -14.99 19.76
CA ALA A 31 12.35 -13.71 19.05
C ALA A 31 12.85 -13.75 17.59
N ARG A 32 13.19 -14.93 17.05
CA ARG A 32 13.40 -15.09 15.60
C ARG A 32 12.32 -15.99 15.01
N ARG A 33 11.08 -15.48 14.97
CA ARG A 33 10.21 -15.86 13.86
C ARG A 33 11.00 -15.51 12.59
N PRO A 34 11.38 -16.46 11.72
CA PRO A 34 11.95 -16.11 10.44
C PRO A 34 10.95 -15.15 9.79
N LEU A 35 11.46 -14.00 9.33
CA LEU A 35 10.62 -13.07 8.56
C LEU A 35 9.92 -13.90 7.48
N PRO A 36 8.59 -13.75 7.31
CA PRO A 36 7.86 -14.54 6.35
C PRO A 36 8.57 -14.42 5.01
N TYR A 37 9.02 -15.56 4.47
CA TYR A 37 9.70 -15.63 3.18
C TYR A 37 8.87 -14.82 2.16
N GLU A 38 9.43 -13.71 1.68
CA GLU A 38 8.75 -12.68 0.89
C GLU A 38 8.56 -13.16 -0.56
N LYS A 39 7.89 -14.31 -0.72
CA LYS A 39 7.71 -15.07 -1.96
C LYS A 39 7.27 -14.21 -3.15
N HIS A 40 6.53 -13.13 -2.89
CA HIS A 40 5.94 -12.29 -3.91
C HIS A 40 6.89 -11.21 -4.45
N ILE A 41 7.90 -10.80 -3.67
CA ILE A 41 8.81 -9.71 -4.05
C ILE A 41 9.74 -10.16 -5.18
N ASP A 42 10.18 -11.42 -5.17
CA ASP A 42 11.09 -11.97 -6.18
C ASP A 42 10.38 -12.39 -7.49
N THR A 43 9.10 -12.07 -7.65
CA THR A 43 8.34 -12.46 -8.84
C THR A 43 8.48 -11.46 -9.98
N SER A 44 8.45 -11.94 -11.22
CA SER A 44 8.40 -11.06 -12.39
C SER A 44 7.16 -10.16 -12.39
N ALA A 45 6.07 -10.59 -11.76
CA ALA A 45 4.87 -9.77 -11.61
C ALA A 45 5.14 -8.49 -10.82
N MET A 46 5.91 -8.56 -9.72
CA MET A 46 6.30 -7.39 -8.95
C MET A 46 7.15 -6.43 -9.79
N THR A 47 8.15 -6.97 -10.50
CA THR A 47 9.00 -6.19 -11.41
C THR A 47 8.18 -5.49 -12.49
N ASP A 48 7.23 -6.18 -13.13
CA ASP A 48 6.41 -5.61 -14.20
C ASP A 48 5.49 -4.50 -13.70
N VAL A 49 4.94 -4.64 -12.49
CA VAL A 49 4.13 -3.58 -11.85
C VAL A 49 4.96 -2.32 -11.60
N ILE A 50 6.19 -2.48 -11.09
CA ILE A 50 7.10 -1.35 -10.84
C ILE A 50 7.50 -0.68 -12.16
N LEU A 51 7.79 -1.46 -13.20
CA LEU A 51 8.12 -0.92 -14.53
C LEU A 51 6.94 -0.15 -15.13
N GLU A 52 5.72 -0.66 -14.97
CA GLU A 52 4.52 0.02 -15.44
C GLU A 52 4.26 1.33 -14.69
N MET A 53 4.44 1.36 -13.36
CA MET A 53 4.36 2.61 -12.59
C MET A 53 5.35 3.66 -13.11
N ASN A 54 6.61 3.27 -13.33
CA ASN A 54 7.63 4.18 -13.88
C ASN A 54 7.24 4.70 -15.26
N ARG A 55 6.73 3.84 -16.15
CA ARG A 55 6.25 4.23 -17.47
C ARG A 55 5.09 5.22 -17.40
N GLN A 56 4.15 5.02 -16.47
CA GLN A 56 3.05 5.94 -16.25
C GLN A 56 3.55 7.28 -15.68
N ASP A 57 4.55 7.28 -14.80
CA ASP A 57 5.19 8.47 -14.26
C ASP A 57 5.94 9.27 -15.33
N GLU A 58 6.61 8.60 -16.26
CA GLU A 58 7.21 9.24 -17.43
C GLU A 58 6.16 9.86 -18.35
N LYS A 59 5.05 9.15 -18.59
CA LYS A 59 4.00 9.60 -19.52
C LYS A 59 3.15 10.74 -18.96
N TRP A 60 2.84 10.70 -17.67
CA TRP A 60 1.83 11.55 -17.04
C TRP A 60 2.35 12.40 -15.87
N GLY A 61 3.63 12.26 -15.52
CA GLY A 61 4.28 12.92 -14.38
C GLY A 61 4.08 12.15 -13.06
N ALA A 62 5.14 12.09 -12.23
CA ALA A 62 5.14 11.32 -10.97
C ALA A 62 4.34 11.96 -9.82
N ASN A 63 4.26 13.30 -9.77
CA ASN A 63 3.62 14.01 -8.65
C ASN A 63 2.17 14.39 -8.98
N ARG A 64 1.28 13.39 -8.99
CA ARG A 64 -0.14 13.58 -9.30
C ARG A 64 -0.94 13.85 -8.03
N ASN A 65 -1.45 15.08 -7.90
CA ASN A 65 -2.44 15.42 -6.86
C ASN A 65 -3.86 15.35 -7.45
N LEU A 66 -4.34 14.13 -7.68
CA LEU A 66 -5.68 13.89 -8.22
C LEU A 66 -6.65 13.57 -7.09
N SER A 67 -7.91 13.95 -7.28
CA SER A 67 -8.97 13.57 -6.33
C SER A 67 -9.21 12.06 -6.34
N PRO A 68 -9.71 11.47 -5.22
CA PRO A 68 -10.09 10.06 -5.18
C PRO A 68 -11.07 9.63 -6.28
N PHE A 69 -11.95 10.55 -6.72
CA PHE A 69 -12.88 10.31 -7.82
C PHE A 69 -12.15 10.07 -9.15
N VAL A 70 -11.16 10.92 -9.46
CA VAL A 70 -10.38 10.79 -10.70
C VAL A 70 -9.55 9.51 -10.66
N TRP A 71 -8.92 9.21 -9.52
CA TRP A 71 -8.19 7.95 -9.33
C TRP A 71 -9.07 6.71 -9.53
N GLN A 72 -10.28 6.71 -8.97
CA GLN A 72 -11.24 5.62 -9.18
C GLN A 72 -11.60 5.50 -10.67
N THR A 73 -11.73 6.61 -11.38
CA THR A 73 -12.09 6.60 -12.81
C THR A 73 -10.96 5.95 -13.61
N ILE A 74 -9.70 6.33 -13.34
CA ILE A 74 -8.52 5.74 -13.99
C ILE A 74 -8.45 4.24 -13.70
N LEU A 75 -8.58 3.83 -12.43
CA LEU A 75 -8.56 2.42 -12.06
C LEU A 75 -9.67 1.63 -12.78
N SER A 76 -10.85 2.22 -12.91
CA SER A 76 -11.99 1.55 -13.56
C SER A 76 -11.79 1.41 -15.07
N GLU A 77 -11.08 2.33 -15.71
CA GLU A 77 -10.68 2.20 -17.11
C GLU A 77 -9.77 0.97 -17.30
N GLU A 78 -8.70 0.85 -16.51
CA GLU A 78 -7.77 -0.30 -16.59
C GLU A 78 -8.48 -1.64 -16.32
N VAL A 79 -9.44 -1.65 -15.37
CA VAL A 79 -10.26 -2.84 -15.12
C VAL A 79 -11.18 -3.16 -16.31
N GLY A 80 -11.69 -2.13 -16.98
CA GLY A 80 -12.48 -2.26 -18.20
C GLY A 80 -11.66 -2.87 -19.36
N GLU A 81 -10.44 -2.38 -19.58
CA GLU A 81 -9.51 -2.93 -20.58
C GLU A 81 -9.17 -4.38 -20.27
N PHE A 82 -8.91 -4.72 -19.00
CA PHE A 82 -8.71 -6.10 -18.58
C PHE A 82 -9.93 -6.99 -18.88
N ALA A 83 -11.13 -6.53 -18.55
CA ALA A 83 -12.36 -7.27 -18.83
C ALA A 83 -12.56 -7.48 -20.34
N GLN A 84 -12.24 -6.46 -21.15
CA GLN A 84 -12.29 -6.55 -22.60
C GLN A 84 -11.27 -7.56 -23.15
N ALA A 85 -10.05 -7.58 -22.61
CA ALA A 85 -9.02 -8.53 -23.00
C ALA A 85 -9.47 -9.99 -22.73
N ILE A 86 -10.06 -10.26 -21.56
CA ILE A 86 -10.63 -11.58 -21.23
C ILE A 86 -11.77 -11.98 -22.18
N LEU A 87 -12.66 -11.03 -22.52
CA LEU A 87 -13.73 -11.31 -23.49
C LEU A 87 -13.17 -11.63 -24.89
N HIS A 88 -12.12 -10.92 -25.29
CA HIS A 88 -11.45 -11.15 -26.57
C HIS A 88 -10.65 -12.46 -26.58
N ASP A 89 -10.12 -12.91 -25.44
CA ASP A 89 -9.50 -14.24 -25.29
C ASP A 89 -10.50 -15.37 -25.54
N GLU A 90 -11.73 -15.23 -25.03
CA GLU A 90 -12.77 -16.26 -25.15
C GLU A 90 -13.46 -16.26 -26.52
N TYR A 91 -13.86 -15.08 -27.00
CA TYR A 91 -14.71 -14.95 -28.20
C TYR A 91 -13.94 -14.49 -29.45
N GLY A 92 -12.63 -14.25 -29.32
CA GLY A 92 -11.81 -13.63 -30.34
C GLY A 92 -11.97 -12.11 -30.37
N GLY A 93 -10.89 -11.40 -30.68
CA GLY A 93 -10.90 -9.94 -30.82
C GLY A 93 -9.49 -9.36 -30.92
N SER A 94 -9.40 -8.06 -31.18
CA SER A 94 -8.11 -7.36 -31.37
C SER A 94 -7.25 -7.27 -30.12
N HIS A 95 -7.81 -7.57 -28.95
CA HIS A 95 -7.13 -7.50 -27.64
C HIS A 95 -6.90 -8.89 -27.02
N ALA A 96 -7.10 -9.97 -27.79
CA ALA A 96 -6.77 -11.31 -27.31
C ALA A 96 -5.26 -11.40 -27.00
N GLY A 97 -4.92 -12.00 -25.86
CA GLY A 97 -3.57 -12.18 -25.36
C GLY A 97 -3.05 -11.04 -24.49
N THR A 98 -3.80 -9.94 -24.30
CA THR A 98 -3.32 -8.78 -23.51
C THR A 98 -3.74 -8.81 -22.05
N ALA A 99 -4.55 -9.77 -21.62
CA ALA A 99 -5.14 -9.80 -20.27
C ALA A 99 -4.11 -9.72 -19.12
N ARG A 100 -2.94 -10.36 -19.27
CA ARG A 100 -1.85 -10.23 -18.28
C ARG A 100 -1.33 -8.80 -18.19
N THR A 101 -1.13 -8.15 -19.33
CA THR A 101 -0.64 -6.77 -19.41
C THR A 101 -1.63 -5.82 -18.76
N GLU A 102 -2.92 -5.93 -19.08
CA GLU A 102 -3.94 -5.06 -18.46
C GLU A 102 -4.03 -5.26 -16.95
N MET A 103 -3.88 -6.50 -16.47
CA MET A 103 -3.85 -6.77 -15.03
C MET A 103 -2.63 -6.13 -14.33
N VAL A 104 -1.48 -6.04 -15.00
CA VAL A 104 -0.31 -5.30 -14.48
C VAL A 104 -0.62 -3.81 -14.38
N GLN A 105 -1.31 -3.23 -15.38
CA GLN A 105 -1.73 -1.82 -15.34
C GLN A 105 -2.71 -1.56 -14.20
N VAL A 106 -3.70 -2.44 -14.00
CA VAL A 106 -4.63 -2.39 -12.85
C VAL A 106 -3.86 -2.39 -11.52
N ALA A 107 -2.90 -3.30 -11.36
CA ALA A 107 -2.10 -3.40 -10.14
C ALA A 107 -1.23 -2.14 -9.91
N ALA A 108 -0.62 -1.60 -10.97
CA ALA A 108 0.17 -0.39 -10.92
C ALA A 108 -0.67 0.82 -10.49
N VAL A 109 -1.87 1.00 -11.04
CA VAL A 109 -2.77 2.09 -10.64
C VAL A 109 -3.27 1.89 -9.21
N ALA A 110 -3.64 0.67 -8.83
CA ALA A 110 -4.07 0.38 -7.47
C ALA A 110 -2.99 0.72 -6.43
N LEU A 111 -1.72 0.40 -6.70
CA LEU A 111 -0.62 0.73 -5.80
C LEU A 111 -0.41 2.24 -5.68
N GLN A 112 -0.46 2.99 -6.79
CA GLN A 112 -0.36 4.46 -6.77
C GLN A 112 -1.51 5.12 -6.00
N ILE A 113 -2.71 4.52 -6.00
CA ILE A 113 -3.84 4.97 -5.17
C ILE A 113 -3.57 4.76 -3.69
N ILE A 114 -2.97 3.62 -3.31
CA ILE A 114 -2.53 3.38 -1.93
C ILE A 114 -1.52 4.44 -1.52
N GLU A 115 -0.51 4.71 -2.33
CA GLU A 115 0.49 5.75 -2.05
C GLU A 115 -0.14 7.15 -1.89
N MET A 116 -1.19 7.45 -2.66
CA MET A 116 -1.95 8.69 -2.47
C MET A 116 -2.59 8.76 -1.08
N TYR A 117 -3.25 7.69 -0.63
CA TYR A 117 -3.84 7.65 0.70
C TYR A 117 -2.78 7.73 1.80
N ASP A 118 -1.65 7.05 1.65
CA ASP A 118 -0.53 7.12 2.59
C ASP A 118 -0.02 8.55 2.75
N ARG A 119 0.13 9.29 1.65
CA ARG A 119 0.51 10.72 1.68
C ARG A 119 -0.53 11.55 2.44
N LEU A 120 -1.82 11.34 2.18
CA LEU A 120 -2.91 12.06 2.86
C LEU A 120 -2.94 11.78 4.37
N GLU A 121 -2.67 10.55 4.80
CA GLU A 121 -2.60 10.20 6.22
C GLU A 121 -1.41 10.86 6.92
N GLN A 122 -0.25 10.86 6.27
CA GLN A 122 0.95 11.51 6.79
C GLN A 122 0.75 13.03 6.95
N GLU A 123 0.04 13.67 6.03
CA GLU A 123 -0.31 15.09 6.12
C GLU A 123 -1.24 15.39 7.31
N LYS A 124 -2.26 14.56 7.53
CA LYS A 124 -3.16 14.69 8.70
C LYS A 124 -2.39 14.55 10.02
N GLN A 125 -1.47 13.59 10.11
CA GLN A 125 -0.64 13.39 11.30
C GLN A 125 0.28 14.57 11.57
N LYS A 126 0.94 15.11 10.54
CA LYS A 126 1.77 16.32 10.64
C LYS A 126 0.96 17.53 11.12
N ASN A 127 -0.21 17.74 10.54
CA ASN A 127 -1.08 18.87 10.93
C ASN A 127 -1.55 18.74 12.40
N THR A 128 -1.93 17.54 12.82
CA THR A 128 -2.33 17.25 14.21
C THR A 128 -1.17 17.49 15.18
N ARG A 129 0.04 17.05 14.84
CA ARG A 129 1.24 17.25 15.66
C ARG A 129 1.59 18.73 15.82
N CYS A 130 1.51 19.52 14.75
CA CYS A 130 1.72 20.97 14.80
C CYS A 130 0.67 21.68 15.67
N ASP A 131 -0.60 21.27 15.59
CA ASP A 131 -1.66 21.86 16.42
C ASP A 131 -1.48 21.51 17.91
N CYS A 132 -1.06 20.29 18.25
CA CYS A 132 -0.70 19.90 19.62
C CYS A 132 0.45 20.75 20.19
N ILE A 133 1.48 21.02 19.39
CA ILE A 133 2.60 21.89 19.78
C ILE A 133 2.11 23.33 19.99
N GLY A 134 1.33 23.87 19.04
CA GLY A 134 0.76 25.22 19.14
C GLY A 134 -0.16 25.40 20.36
N LYS A 135 -0.97 24.38 20.68
CA LYS A 135 -1.80 24.35 21.90
C LYS A 135 -0.95 24.30 23.18
N ARG A 136 0.11 23.49 23.21
CA ARG A 136 1.03 23.40 24.37
C ARG A 136 1.77 24.71 24.62
N VAL A 137 2.28 25.37 23.57
CA VAL A 137 2.96 26.67 23.69
C VAL A 137 2.00 27.76 24.18
N ARG A 138 0.79 27.86 23.63
CA ARG A 138 -0.22 28.83 24.09
C ARG A 138 -0.63 28.66 25.55
N ASN A 139 -0.64 27.43 26.07
CA ASN A 139 -0.95 27.17 27.47
C ASN A 139 0.24 27.48 28.40
N PHE A 140 1.47 27.31 27.92
CA PHE A 140 2.68 27.67 28.69
C PHE A 140 2.81 29.19 28.90
N PHE A 141 2.42 30.01 27.93
CA PHE A 141 2.43 31.49 28.08
C PHE A 141 1.21 32.06 28.83
N LYS A 142 0.26 31.21 29.26
CA LYS A 142 -0.94 31.59 30.02
C LYS A 142 -0.88 31.20 31.50
N ALA A 143 0.20 30.55 31.94
CA ALA A 143 0.52 30.25 33.33
C ALA A 143 1.56 31.25 33.85
#